data_AF-A0A6J3J7R9-F1
#
_entry.id   AF-A0A6J3J7R9-F1
#
_cell.length_a   1.000
_cell.length_b   1.000
_cell.length_c   1.000
_cell.angle_alpha   90.00
_cell.angle_beta   90.00
_cell.angle_gamma   90.00
#
_symmetry.space_group_name_H-M   'P 1'
#
loop_
_entity.id
_entity.type
_entity.pdbx_description
1 polymer ?
#
loop_
_entity_poly.entity_id
_entity_poly.type
_entity_poly.pdbx_seq_one_letter_code
_entity_poly.pdbx_strand_id
1 'polypeptide(L)'
;MAEPVTKSVLFVCLGNICRSPIAEAVFRKLVTDQNISENWRVDSAATSGYEIGNPPDYRGQNCMKRHGIPMSHVARQVPSLDLKLCVLCFSGSLTVVLFLTGTWAGPQTQEL
;
A
#
# COMPACT_ATOMS: atom_id res chain seq x y z
N MET A 1 17.94 4.70 -25.32
CA MET A 1 17.81 3.87 -24.12
C MET A 1 16.74 4.53 -23.27
N ALA A 2 15.62 3.86 -22.99
CA ALA A 2 14.51 4.46 -22.24
C ALA A 2 14.90 4.51 -20.75
N GLU A 3 14.94 5.71 -20.17
CA GLU A 3 15.07 5.90 -18.73
C GLU A 3 14.04 5.01 -18.00
N PRO A 4 14.45 4.19 -17.02
CA PRO A 4 13.51 3.35 -16.29
C PRO A 4 12.58 4.27 -15.49
N VAL A 5 11.33 4.40 -15.96
CA VAL A 5 10.30 5.14 -15.24
C VAL A 5 10.00 4.39 -13.94
N THR A 6 10.48 4.94 -12.83
CA THR A 6 10.20 4.40 -11.49
C THR A 6 8.71 4.56 -11.19
N LYS A 7 8.00 3.45 -11.10
CA LYS A 7 6.59 3.41 -10.72
C LYS A 7 6.48 3.52 -9.20
N SER A 8 5.51 4.25 -8.70
CA SER A 8 5.29 4.40 -7.26
C SER A 8 3.92 3.90 -6.87
N VAL A 9 3.84 3.13 -5.78
CA VAL A 9 2.58 2.66 -5.19
C VAL A 9 2.54 3.01 -3.70
N LEU A 10 1.42 3.57 -3.26
CA LEU A 10 1.13 3.86 -1.86
C LEU A 10 -0.08 3.05 -1.40
N PHE A 11 0.12 2.19 -0.40
CA PHE A 11 -0.95 1.44 0.23
C PHE A 11 -1.54 2.23 1.39
N VAL A 12 -2.86 2.46 1.38
CA VAL A 12 -3.50 3.28 2.41
C VAL A 12 -4.60 2.51 3.13
N CYS A 13 -4.59 2.63 4.46
CA CYS A 13 -5.72 2.20 5.29
C CYS A 13 -5.97 3.22 6.42
N LEU A 14 -6.94 2.95 7.29
CA LEU A 14 -7.31 3.92 8.33
C LEU A 14 -6.14 4.28 9.26
N GLY A 15 -5.50 3.28 9.86
CA GLY A 15 -4.49 3.47 10.91
C GLY A 15 -3.07 3.03 10.55
N ASN A 16 -2.82 2.50 9.34
CA ASN A 16 -1.48 2.08 8.88
C ASN A 16 -0.72 1.07 9.76
N ILE A 17 -1.44 0.32 10.61
CA ILE A 17 -0.85 -0.71 11.49
C ILE A 17 -1.18 -2.15 11.09
N CYS A 18 -2.22 -2.39 10.28
CA CYS A 18 -2.69 -3.75 9.99
C CYS A 18 -2.67 -4.06 8.50
N ARG A 19 -3.64 -3.56 7.72
CA ARG A 19 -3.82 -3.96 6.31
C ARG A 19 -2.75 -3.40 5.36
N SER A 20 -2.52 -2.09 5.41
CA SER A 20 -1.57 -1.45 4.49
C SER A 20 -0.11 -1.89 4.70
N PRO A 21 0.45 -2.05 5.91
CA PRO A 21 1.82 -2.56 6.06
C PRO A 21 1.96 -4.03 5.62
N ILE A 22 0.88 -4.83 5.71
CA ILE A 22 0.88 -6.20 5.16
C ILE A 22 0.98 -6.14 3.65
N ALA A 23 0.14 -5.34 3.00
CA ALA A 23 0.16 -5.17 1.55
C ALA A 23 1.52 -4.66 1.04
N GLU A 24 2.11 -3.69 1.74
CA GLU A 24 3.45 -3.18 1.43
C GLU A 24 4.52 -4.28 1.47
N ALA A 25 4.57 -5.05 2.56
CA ALA A 25 5.58 -6.09 2.74
C ALA A 25 5.40 -7.25 1.75
N VAL A 26 4.15 -7.63 1.45
CA VAL A 26 3.86 -8.63 0.41
C VAL A 26 4.27 -8.11 -0.97
N PHE A 27 3.91 -6.88 -1.32
CA PHE A 27 4.25 -6.30 -2.62
C PHE A 27 5.76 -6.14 -2.77
N ARG A 28 6.46 -5.69 -1.72
CA ARG A 28 7.93 -5.60 -1.70
C ARG A 28 8.57 -6.96 -1.97
N LYS A 29 8.08 -8.03 -1.34
CA LYS A 29 8.54 -9.38 -1.62
C LYS A 29 8.31 -9.78 -3.08
N LEU A 30 7.12 -9.53 -3.62
CA LEU A 30 6.80 -9.85 -5.02
C LEU A 30 7.71 -9.14 -6.03
N VAL A 31 7.99 -7.85 -5.84
CA VAL A 31 8.89 -7.11 -6.74
C VAL A 31 10.35 -7.52 -6.58
N THR A 32 10.77 -7.91 -5.38
CA THR A 32 12.10 -8.47 -5.12
C THR A 32 12.25 -9.85 -5.77
N ASP A 33 11.27 -10.73 -5.63
CA ASP A 33 11.27 -12.07 -6.24
C ASP A 33 11.31 -11.99 -7.78
N GLN A 34 10.75 -10.92 -8.36
CA GLN A 34 10.76 -10.65 -9.80
C GLN A 34 11.96 -9.82 -10.29
N ASN A 35 12.90 -9.45 -9.40
CA ASN A 35 14.07 -8.60 -9.71
C ASN A 35 13.70 -7.23 -10.35
N ILE A 36 12.54 -6.68 -10.01
CA ILE A 36 12.07 -5.37 -10.49
C ILE A 36 11.94 -4.35 -9.36
N SER A 37 12.51 -4.63 -8.18
CA SER A 37 12.43 -3.75 -7.01
C SER A 37 12.99 -2.34 -7.27
N GLU A 38 13.98 -2.21 -8.15
CA GLU A 38 14.60 -0.92 -8.50
C GLU A 38 13.65 -0.02 -9.32
N ASN A 39 12.68 -0.62 -10.01
CA ASN A 39 11.68 0.08 -10.80
C ASN A 39 10.46 0.51 -9.98
N TRP A 40 10.36 0.10 -8.71
CA TRP A 40 9.18 0.32 -7.88
C TRP A 40 9.50 1.01 -6.56
N ARG A 41 8.85 2.16 -6.32
CA ARG A 41 8.79 2.80 -5.01
C ARG A 41 7.54 2.32 -4.29
N VAL A 42 7.71 1.60 -3.18
CA VAL A 42 6.63 0.95 -2.41
C VAL A 42 6.58 1.54 -1.02
N ASP A 43 5.42 2.04 -0.62
CA ASP A 43 5.22 2.68 0.69
C ASP A 43 3.80 2.44 1.21
N SER A 44 3.56 2.70 2.49
CA SER A 44 2.22 2.67 3.07
C SER A 44 1.97 3.81 4.06
N ALA A 45 0.71 4.23 4.17
CA ALA A 45 0.32 5.35 5.02
C ALA A 45 -1.13 5.24 5.54
N ALA A 46 -1.47 6.09 6.49
CA ALA A 46 -2.75 6.18 7.18
C ALA A 46 -3.57 7.37 6.67
N THR A 47 -4.89 7.22 6.54
CA THR A 47 -5.77 8.39 6.40
C THR A 47 -5.93 9.14 7.72
N SER A 48 -5.98 8.40 8.84
CA SER A 48 -6.09 8.97 10.18
C SER A 48 -4.73 9.15 10.85
N GLY A 49 -4.65 10.05 11.82
CA GLY A 49 -3.46 10.28 12.63
C GLY A 49 -3.39 9.49 13.93
N TYR A 50 -4.31 8.54 14.17
CA TYR A 50 -4.46 7.88 15.47
C TYR A 50 -3.24 7.07 15.91
N GLU A 51 -2.58 6.42 14.96
CA GLU A 51 -1.54 5.43 15.22
C GLU A 51 -0.16 5.90 14.75
N ILE A 52 0.05 7.20 14.52
CA ILE A 52 1.33 7.72 14.01
C ILE A 52 2.47 7.34 14.98
N GLY A 53 3.55 6.77 14.45
CA GLY A 53 4.71 6.32 15.22
C GLY A 53 4.58 4.90 15.78
N ASN A 54 3.40 4.30 15.73
CA ASN A 54 3.21 2.95 16.25
C ASN A 54 3.72 1.88 15.27
N PRO A 55 4.22 0.76 15.79
CA PRO A 55 4.59 -0.39 14.96
C PRO A 55 3.34 -1.11 14.43
N PRO A 56 3.49 -2.00 13.43
CA PRO A 56 2.40 -2.82 12.95
C PRO A 56 1.78 -3.67 14.05
N ASP A 57 0.48 -3.90 13.98
CA ASP A 57 -0.29 -4.73 14.91
C ASP A 57 0.35 -6.12 15.03
N TYR A 58 0.49 -6.60 16.26
CA TYR A 58 1.17 -7.86 16.57
C TYR A 58 0.55 -9.06 15.84
N ARG A 59 -0.76 -9.06 15.55
CA ARG A 59 -1.43 -10.13 14.80
C ARG A 59 -0.96 -10.14 13.35
N GLY A 60 -0.82 -8.96 12.76
CA GLY A 60 -0.26 -8.78 11.43
C GLY A 60 1.19 -9.26 11.37
N GLN A 61 2.01 -8.86 12.35
CA GLN A 61 3.40 -9.32 12.45
C GLN A 61 3.49 -10.84 12.59
N ASN A 62 2.64 -11.46 13.41
CA ASN A 62 2.65 -12.91 13.61
C ASN A 62 2.24 -13.67 12.33
N CYS A 63 1.25 -13.14 11.60
CA CYS A 63 0.87 -13.66 10.28
C CYS A 63 2.06 -13.62 9.31
N MET A 64 2.74 -12.48 9.21
CA MET A 64 3.88 -12.32 8.30
C MET A 64 5.07 -13.19 8.69
N LYS A 65 5.34 -13.37 9.99
CA LYS A 65 6.35 -14.30 10.48
C LYS A 65 6.07 -15.74 10.05
N ARG A 66 4.80 -16.19 10.11
CA ARG A 66 4.39 -17.52 9.63
C ARG A 66 4.62 -17.72 8.13
N HIS A 67 4.50 -16.65 7.35
CA HIS A 67 4.75 -16.67 5.90
C HIS A 67 6.22 -16.36 5.52
N GLY A 68 7.10 -16.16 6.51
CA GLY A 68 8.51 -15.83 6.27
C GLY A 68 8.69 -14.51 5.52
N ILE A 69 7.84 -13.51 5.81
CA ILE A 69 7.93 -12.18 5.21
C ILE A 69 8.35 -11.18 6.31
N PRO A 70 9.53 -10.57 6.22
CA PRO A 70 9.93 -9.55 7.17
C PRO A 70 9.07 -8.29 6.98
N MET A 71 8.50 -7.80 8.07
CA MET A 71 7.73 -6.55 8.09
C MET A 71 8.36 -5.62 9.11
N SER A 72 8.87 -4.49 8.63
CA SER A 72 9.35 -3.38 9.47
C SER A 72 8.75 -2.11 8.90
N HIS A 73 7.81 -1.52 9.63
CA HIS A 73 7.11 -0.31 9.24
C HIS A 73 6.87 0.55 10.48
N VAL A 74 6.73 1.85 10.28
CA VAL A 74 6.31 2.79 11.32
C VAL A 74 5.10 3.53 10.77
N ALA A 75 3.99 3.48 11.49
CA ALA A 75 2.75 4.05 11.01
C ALA A 75 2.92 5.58 10.80
N ARG A 76 2.53 6.04 9.61
CA ARG A 76 2.62 7.44 9.19
C ARG A 76 1.32 7.88 8.53
N GLN A 77 0.98 9.16 8.65
CA GLN A 77 -0.18 9.71 7.94
C GLN A 77 0.18 10.07 6.49
N VAL A 78 -0.79 9.94 5.58
CA VAL A 78 -0.68 10.46 4.21
C VAL A 78 -0.63 12.00 4.29
N PRO A 79 0.43 12.66 3.81
CA PRO A 79 0.41 14.10 3.67
C PRO A 79 -0.58 14.48 2.54
N SER A 80 -1.31 15.57 2.73
CA SER A 80 -2.39 16.03 1.83
C SER A 80 -1.99 16.19 0.35
N LEU A 81 -0.68 16.21 0.05
CA LEU A 81 -0.12 16.42 -1.29
C LEU A 81 0.27 15.12 -2.03
N ASP A 82 0.17 13.94 -1.40
CA ASP A 82 0.77 12.69 -1.91
C ASP A 82 -0.29 11.71 -2.47
N LEU A 83 -1.16 12.23 -3.35
CA LEU A 83 -2.28 11.51 -3.96
C LEU A 83 -1.99 11.13 -5.43
N LYS A 84 -0.83 10.52 -5.71
CA LYS A 84 -0.46 10.14 -7.09
C LYS A 84 -0.88 8.73 -7.49
N LEU A 85 -0.91 7.77 -6.56
CA LEU A 85 -1.45 6.43 -6.80
C LEU A 85 -1.78 5.74 -5.47
N CYS A 86 -3.06 5.66 -5.14
CA CYS A 86 -3.53 5.17 -3.85
C CYS A 86 -4.29 3.86 -4.04
N VAL A 87 -3.77 2.75 -3.50
CA VAL A 87 -4.52 1.48 -3.43
C VAL A 87 -5.29 1.47 -2.11
N LEU A 88 -6.58 1.78 -2.18
CA LEU A 88 -7.50 1.71 -1.04
C LEU A 88 -7.99 0.26 -0.87
N CYS A 89 -7.55 -0.41 0.19
CA CYS A 89 -8.05 -1.73 0.55
C CYS A 89 -9.18 -1.60 1.59
N PHE A 90 -10.43 -1.49 1.11
CA PHE A 90 -11.62 -1.56 1.95
C PHE A 90 -12.05 -3.02 2.12
N SER A 91 -12.29 -3.47 3.35
CA SER A 91 -12.79 -4.83 3.60
C SER A 91 -14.26 -4.90 3.19
N GLY A 92 -14.54 -5.56 2.07
CA GLY A 92 -15.90 -5.90 1.64
C GLY A 92 -15.98 -6.41 0.20
N SER A 93 -15.15 -5.89 -0.69
CA SER A 93 -14.92 -6.42 -2.04
C SER A 93 -13.60 -5.85 -2.53
N LEU A 94 -12.82 -6.61 -3.29
CA LEU A 94 -11.51 -6.20 -3.80
C LEU A 94 -11.68 -5.16 -4.91
N THR A 95 -12.17 -3.96 -4.59
CA THR A 95 -12.29 -2.87 -5.55
C THR A 95 -10.94 -2.17 -5.66
N VAL A 96 -10.15 -2.54 -6.66
CA VAL A 96 -8.97 -1.77 -7.08
C VAL A 96 -9.47 -0.48 -7.71
N VAL A 97 -9.50 0.62 -6.94
CA VAL A 97 -9.81 1.94 -7.49
C VAL A 97 -8.51 2.52 -8.06
N LEU A 98 -8.33 2.36 -9.38
CA LEU A 98 -7.25 3.00 -10.11
C LEU A 98 -7.61 4.49 -10.33
N PHE A 99 -7.17 5.37 -9.43
CA PHE A 99 -7.28 6.82 -9.62
C PHE A 99 -6.23 7.28 -10.65
N LEU A 100 -6.53 7.07 -11.94
CA LEU A 100 -5.87 7.80 -13.01
C LEU A 100 -6.51 9.20 -13.08
N THR A 101 -5.74 10.20 -12.64
CA THR A 101 -5.92 11.62 -12.97
C THR A 101 -7.28 12.25 -12.60
N GLY A 102 -7.33 12.85 -11.41
CA GLY A 102 -7.87 14.21 -11.20
C GLY A 102 -9.31 14.54 -11.60
N THR A 103 -10.17 13.56 -11.90
CA THR A 103 -11.57 13.83 -12.24
C THR A 103 -12.46 12.86 -11.50
N TRP A 104 -13.37 13.38 -10.68
CA TRP A 104 -14.38 12.60 -9.96
C TRP A 104 -15.40 12.08 -10.97
N ALA A 105 -15.08 10.95 -11.62
CA ALA A 105 -16.06 10.12 -12.30
C ALA A 105 -16.46 9.01 -11.31
N GLY A 106 -17.76 8.84 -11.11
CA GLY A 106 -18.33 7.94 -10.12
C GLY A 106 -17.89 6.46 -10.25
N PRO A 107 -18.32 5.61 -9.32
CA PRO A 107 -17.88 4.22 -9.27
C PRO A 107 -18.28 3.47 -10.54
N GLN A 108 -17.31 3.06 -11.35
CA GLN A 108 -17.53 2.06 -12.38
C GLN A 108 -17.29 0.68 -11.77
N THR A 109 -18.38 -0.02 -11.51
CA THR A 109 -18.39 -1.46 -11.24
C THR A 109 -18.20 -2.17 -12.57
N GLN A 110 -17.09 -2.89 -12.74
CA GLN A 110 -16.94 -3.83 -13.85
C GLN A 110 -17.01 -5.24 -13.24
N GLU A 111 -18.17 -5.89 -13.41
CA GLU A 111 -18.33 -7.32 -13.21
C GLU A 111 -17.64 -8.08 -14.36
N LEU A 112 -17.08 -9.25 -14.05
CA LEU A 112 -16.63 -10.24 -15.02
C LEU A 112 -17.83 -10.95 -15.66
#